data_AF-A0A0R1V7S7-F1
#
_entry.id   AF-A0A0R1V7S7-F1
#
_cell.length_a   1.000
_cell.length_b   1.000
_cell.length_c   1.000
_cell.angle_alpha   90.00
_cell.angle_beta   90.00
_cell.angle_gamma   90.00
#
_symmetry.space_group_name_H-M   'P 1'
#
loop_
_entity.id
_entity.type
_entity.pdbx_description
1 polymer ?
#
loop_
_entity_poly.entity_id
_entity_poly.type
_entity_poly.pdbx_seq_one_letter_code
_entity_poly.pdbx_strand_id
1 'polypeptide(L)'
;MKRFQVTRLILLVVLLTGLLAGCSFFQEKQVTYQRFGSGIDLRLTYYARKDRVTRQTTNSTILYSALGVTNKAGAKRILNPLAQKYQGIKGLHEKITYHKYYAREELSIDYTKVNLQKIKSLPGMYYSGSKNKQISLEKSEALLQKNKFVKVENKNYKKFTKKQLTQKPFSITDFNSIKLAGSSLETAGTTVAALTKELGRPDSSQKTKTTGEERARYLWYLSPLKNAYLAVYTTGERITTKMLSRAITAGTQISSTQFDALQTGISYADVIKMLGEPRRAYELRSSSTSYSVLTYQDKSTTTKSYNFYFSNGKLISKRES
;
A
#
# COMPACT_ATOMS: atom_id res chain seq x y z
N MET A 1 17.56 74.51 44.45
CA MET A 1 16.46 73.52 44.35
C MET A 1 16.02 73.36 42.90
N LYS A 2 16.17 72.16 42.31
CA LYS A 2 15.28 71.57 41.28
C LYS A 2 15.79 70.16 40.92
N ARG A 3 15.90 69.29 41.94
CA ARG A 3 16.07 67.84 41.79
C ARG A 3 14.71 67.20 41.50
N PHE A 4 14.13 67.40 40.32
CA PHE A 4 12.82 66.79 40.02
C PHE A 4 12.51 66.49 38.54
N GLN A 5 13.49 66.57 37.62
CA GLN A 5 13.20 66.31 36.20
C GLN A 5 13.96 65.12 35.57
N VAL A 6 15.01 64.60 36.20
CA VAL A 6 15.78 63.47 35.61
C VAL A 6 15.18 62.10 35.98
N THR A 7 14.47 62.00 37.10
CA THR A 7 13.86 60.73 37.55
C THR A 7 12.55 60.36 36.82
N ARG A 8 11.86 61.31 36.18
CA ARG A 8 10.62 61.02 35.41
C ARG A 8 10.89 60.54 33.97
N LEU A 9 12.06 60.82 33.40
CA LEU A 9 12.37 60.41 32.03
C LEU A 9 12.89 58.97 31.94
N ILE A 10 13.56 58.48 32.99
CA ILE A 10 14.06 57.10 33.07
C ILE A 10 12.92 56.10 33.32
N LEU A 11 11.85 56.50 34.03
CA LEU A 11 10.70 55.63 34.29
C LEU A 11 9.83 55.37 33.04
N LEU A 12 9.84 56.29 32.06
CA LEU A 12 9.05 56.16 30.83
C LEU A 12 9.73 55.23 29.79
N VAL A 13 11.05 55.17 29.78
CA VAL A 13 11.83 54.32 28.86
C VAL A 13 11.83 52.85 29.30
N VAL A 14 11.82 52.58 30.61
CA VAL A 14 11.70 51.21 31.15
C VAL A 14 10.29 50.64 30.98
N LEU A 15 9.25 51.48 30.93
CA LEU A 15 7.88 51.02 30.61
C LEU A 15 7.68 50.71 29.11
N LEU A 16 8.45 51.33 28.22
CA LEU A 16 8.39 51.07 26.78
C LEU A 16 9.20 49.84 26.34
N THR A 17 10.27 49.46 27.06
CA THR A 17 11.04 48.24 26.78
C THR A 17 10.33 46.96 27.24
N GLY A 18 9.32 47.06 28.12
CA GLY A 18 8.44 45.95 28.50
C GLY A 18 7.40 45.54 27.44
N LEU A 19 7.14 46.39 26.45
CA LEU A 19 6.15 46.14 25.38
C LEU A 19 6.73 45.43 24.14
N LEU A 20 8.06 45.38 23.99
CA LEU A 20 8.73 44.66 22.89
C LEU A 20 8.92 43.16 23.16
N ALA A 21 8.73 42.70 24.39
CA ALA A 21 8.71 41.27 24.72
C ALA A 21 7.42 40.56 24.25
N GLY A 22 6.42 41.28 23.73
CA GLY A 22 5.12 40.73 23.32
C GLY A 22 5.09 40.05 21.94
N CYS A 23 6.13 40.19 21.11
CA CYS A 23 6.15 39.66 19.73
C CYS A 23 6.85 38.29 19.56
N SER A 24 7.10 37.57 20.65
CA SER A 24 7.69 36.22 20.62
C SER A 24 6.92 35.16 21.43
N PHE A 25 5.79 35.52 22.05
CA PHE A 25 5.14 34.68 23.08
C PHE A 25 4.40 33.43 22.59
N PHE A 26 4.13 33.26 21.28
CA PHE A 26 3.49 32.05 20.76
C PHE A 26 4.17 31.55 19.49
N GLN A 27 5.47 31.24 19.58
CA GLN A 27 6.16 30.52 18.51
C GLN A 27 5.40 29.23 18.17
N GLU A 28 5.20 29.00 16.87
CA GLU A 28 4.55 27.78 16.38
C GLU A 28 5.52 26.61 16.55
N LYS A 29 5.21 25.71 17.48
CA LYS A 29 5.96 24.49 17.71
C LYS A 29 5.72 23.53 16.54
N GLN A 30 6.80 23.03 15.97
CA GLN A 30 6.77 21.95 14.99
C GLN A 30 7.16 20.63 15.65
N VAL A 31 6.32 19.62 15.55
CA VAL A 31 6.63 18.26 16.00
C VAL A 31 6.28 17.26 14.92
N THR A 32 7.20 16.31 14.69
CA THR A 32 7.08 15.33 13.60
C THR A 32 7.06 13.92 14.16
N TYR A 33 6.24 13.08 13.55
CA TYR A 33 6.05 11.68 13.88
C TYR A 33 6.20 10.84 12.63
N GLN A 34 6.75 9.65 12.77
CA GLN A 34 6.89 8.69 11.68
C GLN A 34 6.34 7.34 12.07
N ARG A 35 5.59 6.73 11.16
CA ARG A 35 5.30 5.30 11.15
C ARG A 35 5.94 4.70 9.90
N PHE A 36 6.87 3.79 10.10
CA PHE A 36 7.65 3.19 9.03
C PHE A 36 7.62 1.67 9.15
N GLY A 37 7.23 0.97 8.08
CA GLY A 37 7.17 -0.48 8.04
C GLY A 37 6.13 -0.99 7.06
N SER A 38 6.13 -2.30 6.80
CA SER A 38 5.14 -2.94 5.91
C SER A 38 5.00 -2.27 4.54
N GLY A 39 6.11 -1.74 4.00
CA GLY A 39 6.13 -1.05 2.71
C GLY A 39 5.44 0.32 2.69
N ILE A 40 5.16 0.90 3.86
CA ILE A 40 4.63 2.26 4.02
C ILE A 40 5.57 3.09 4.92
N ASP A 41 5.87 4.31 4.47
CA ASP A 41 6.51 5.37 5.27
C ASP A 41 5.52 6.52 5.37
N LEU A 42 5.02 6.79 6.57
CA LEU A 42 4.04 7.85 6.84
C LEU A 42 4.64 8.84 7.83
N ARG A 43 4.83 10.08 7.39
CA ARG A 43 5.44 11.16 8.18
C ARG A 43 4.44 12.27 8.39
N LEU A 44 4.11 12.53 9.63
CA LEU A 44 3.12 13.53 10.02
C LEU A 44 3.79 14.62 10.84
N THR A 45 3.65 15.86 10.43
CA THR A 45 4.15 17.04 11.13
C THR A 45 2.97 17.90 11.56
N TYR A 46 2.91 18.19 12.86
CA TYR A 46 2.00 19.18 13.43
C TYR A 46 2.72 20.50 13.65
N TYR A 47 1.97 21.57 13.40
CA TYR A 47 2.32 22.94 13.72
C TYR A 47 1.30 23.41 14.76
N ALA A 48 1.76 23.83 15.94
CA ALA A 48 0.87 24.13 17.06
C ALA A 48 1.31 25.37 17.83
N ARG A 49 0.33 26.12 18.35
CA ARG A 49 0.53 27.21 19.32
C ARG A 49 -0.05 26.76 20.65
N LYS A 50 0.79 26.66 21.68
CA LYS A 50 0.45 25.91 22.90
C LYS A 50 0.00 24.50 22.54
N ASP A 51 -1.19 24.08 22.99
CA ASP A 51 -1.79 22.79 22.64
C ASP A 51 -2.66 22.85 21.36
N ARG A 52 -2.90 24.03 20.77
CA ARG A 52 -3.77 24.14 19.59
C ARG A 52 -2.98 23.91 18.31
N VAL A 53 -3.32 22.85 17.58
CA VAL A 53 -2.78 22.60 16.23
C VAL A 53 -3.41 23.58 15.23
N THR A 54 -2.57 24.31 14.51
CA THR A 54 -2.94 25.28 13.47
C THR A 54 -2.85 24.67 12.08
N ARG A 55 -1.85 23.81 11.84
CA ARG A 55 -1.60 23.16 10.57
C ARG A 55 -1.05 21.76 10.76
N GLN A 56 -1.31 20.89 9.80
CA GLN A 56 -0.69 19.57 9.68
C GLN A 56 -0.19 19.36 8.25
N THR A 57 0.94 18.69 8.12
CA THR A 57 1.39 18.13 6.84
C THR A 57 1.68 16.65 7.00
N THR A 58 1.24 15.84 6.05
CA THR A 58 1.50 14.41 5.98
C THR A 58 2.23 14.12 4.66
N ASN A 59 3.34 13.40 4.74
CA ASN A 59 4.07 12.89 3.58
C ASN A 59 4.12 11.36 3.67
N SER A 60 3.62 10.69 2.64
CA SER A 60 3.56 9.23 2.58
C SER A 60 4.42 8.72 1.42
N THR A 61 5.14 7.63 1.61
CA THR A 61 5.66 6.77 0.53
C THR A 61 5.05 5.40 0.66
N ILE A 62 4.38 4.92 -0.39
CA ILE A 62 3.63 3.67 -0.40
C ILE A 62 4.19 2.79 -1.52
N LEU A 63 4.86 1.68 -1.16
CA LEU A 63 5.33 0.69 -2.14
C LEU A 63 4.12 -0.05 -2.75
N TYR A 64 4.19 -0.38 -4.04
CA TYR A 64 3.12 -1.11 -4.70
C TYR A 64 2.93 -2.52 -4.12
N SER A 65 4.01 -3.15 -3.64
CA SER A 65 3.94 -4.42 -2.89
C SER A 65 3.12 -4.30 -1.60
N ALA A 66 3.12 -3.15 -0.93
CA ALA A 66 2.27 -2.91 0.24
C ALA A 66 0.78 -2.93 -0.10
N LEU A 67 0.44 -2.52 -1.33
CA LEU A 67 -0.92 -2.52 -1.86
C LEU A 67 -1.30 -3.88 -2.50
N GLY A 68 -0.34 -4.81 -2.65
CA GLY A 68 -0.56 -6.07 -3.37
C GLY A 68 -0.67 -5.92 -4.88
N VAL A 69 -0.11 -4.83 -5.46
CA VAL A 69 -0.15 -4.54 -6.90
C VAL A 69 1.25 -4.48 -7.51
N THR A 70 1.37 -4.67 -8.82
CA THR A 70 2.66 -4.68 -9.53
C THR A 70 3.00 -3.39 -10.25
N ASN A 71 2.01 -2.54 -10.51
CA ASN A 71 2.16 -1.41 -11.43
C ASN A 71 1.32 -0.18 -11.03
N LYS A 72 1.63 0.93 -11.71
CA LYS A 72 1.00 2.25 -11.50
C LYS A 72 -0.51 2.24 -11.74
N ALA A 73 -1.00 1.47 -12.70
CA ALA A 73 -2.44 1.39 -12.98
C ALA A 73 -3.21 0.70 -11.84
N GLY A 74 -2.62 -0.33 -11.22
CA GLY A 74 -3.15 -0.96 -10.01
C GLY A 74 -3.15 0.00 -8.83
N ALA A 75 -2.03 0.68 -8.58
CA ALA A 75 -1.93 1.65 -7.49
C ALA A 75 -2.93 2.80 -7.61
N LYS A 76 -3.08 3.38 -8.81
CA LYS A 76 -4.06 4.45 -9.09
C LYS A 76 -5.50 4.05 -8.75
N ARG A 77 -5.87 2.78 -8.94
CA ARG A 77 -7.24 2.33 -8.64
C ARG A 77 -7.54 2.22 -7.16
N ILE A 78 -6.54 1.92 -6.36
CA ILE A 78 -6.69 1.88 -4.91
C ILE A 78 -6.65 3.31 -4.36
N LEU A 79 -5.69 4.12 -4.82
CA LEU A 79 -5.40 5.41 -4.21
C LEU A 79 -6.26 6.56 -4.75
N ASN A 80 -6.60 6.61 -6.06
CA ASN A 80 -7.38 7.74 -6.60
C ASN A 80 -8.79 7.87 -5.99
N PRO A 81 -9.59 6.80 -5.78
CA PRO A 81 -10.90 6.94 -5.15
C PRO A 81 -10.80 7.46 -3.71
N LEU A 82 -9.69 7.15 -3.01
CA LEU A 82 -9.42 7.69 -1.69
C LEU A 82 -9.03 9.16 -1.77
N ALA A 83 -8.12 9.51 -2.69
CA ALA A 83 -7.67 10.88 -2.96
C ALA A 83 -8.83 11.82 -3.34
N GLN A 84 -9.79 11.33 -4.14
CA GLN A 84 -10.98 12.11 -4.50
C GLN A 84 -11.78 12.61 -3.29
N LYS A 85 -11.80 11.85 -2.19
CA LYS A 85 -12.51 12.28 -0.96
C LYS A 85 -11.87 13.49 -0.29
N TYR A 86 -10.58 13.75 -0.56
CA TYR A 86 -9.86 14.92 -0.04
C TYR A 86 -10.11 16.18 -0.87
N GLN A 87 -10.57 16.06 -2.12
CA GLN A 87 -10.66 17.18 -3.05
C GLN A 87 -11.84 18.12 -2.73
N GLY A 88 -11.67 19.41 -3.02
CA GLY A 88 -12.72 20.43 -2.82
C GLY A 88 -12.96 20.85 -1.36
N ILE A 89 -12.17 20.37 -0.41
CA ILE A 89 -12.26 20.77 1.00
C ILE A 89 -11.40 22.02 1.22
N LYS A 90 -12.04 23.17 1.49
CA LYS A 90 -11.33 24.42 1.83
C LYS A 90 -10.35 24.20 2.98
N GLY A 91 -9.11 24.68 2.83
CA GLY A 91 -8.06 24.52 3.83
C GLY A 91 -7.40 23.13 3.83
N LEU A 92 -7.69 22.28 2.85
CA LEU A 92 -7.03 20.99 2.66
C LEU A 92 -6.48 20.90 1.23
N HIS A 93 -5.27 20.38 1.08
CA HIS A 93 -4.67 20.09 -0.23
C HIS A 93 -3.98 18.73 -0.19
N GLU A 94 -4.26 17.89 -1.18
CA GLU A 94 -3.73 16.53 -1.31
C GLU A 94 -3.23 16.32 -2.74
N LYS A 95 -2.09 15.63 -2.87
CA LYS A 95 -1.48 15.28 -4.15
C LYS A 95 -0.80 13.92 -4.09
N ILE A 96 -1.10 13.06 -5.06
CA ILE A 96 -0.36 11.80 -5.28
C ILE A 96 0.54 11.89 -6.52
N THR A 97 1.82 11.60 -6.33
CA THR A 97 2.80 11.38 -7.40
C THR A 97 3.09 9.90 -7.56
N TYR A 98 2.91 9.36 -8.76
CA TYR A 98 3.09 7.93 -9.05
C TYR A 98 4.39 7.65 -9.79
N HIS A 99 5.28 6.89 -9.15
CA HIS A 99 6.56 6.43 -9.70
C HIS A 99 6.43 5.01 -10.27
N LYS A 100 7.57 4.36 -10.58
CA LYS A 100 7.58 3.02 -11.19
C LYS A 100 7.00 1.93 -10.28
N TYR A 101 7.42 1.89 -9.01
CA TYR A 101 7.05 0.83 -8.06
C TYR A 101 6.51 1.36 -6.72
N TYR A 102 6.25 2.66 -6.62
CA TYR A 102 5.71 3.29 -5.42
C TYR A 102 4.94 4.56 -5.77
N ALA A 103 4.14 5.04 -4.83
CA ALA A 103 3.49 6.34 -4.87
C ALA A 103 3.99 7.20 -3.71
N ARG A 104 4.00 8.52 -3.93
CA ARG A 104 4.18 9.52 -2.88
C ARG A 104 2.90 10.33 -2.75
N GLU A 105 2.45 10.52 -1.54
CA GLU A 105 1.29 11.35 -1.21
C GLU A 105 1.75 12.51 -0.34
N GLU A 106 1.29 13.70 -0.66
CA GLU A 106 1.51 14.92 0.10
C GLU A 106 0.15 15.49 0.48
N LEU A 107 -0.13 15.60 1.78
CA LEU A 107 -1.36 16.14 2.33
C LEU A 107 -1.03 17.31 3.26
N SER A 108 -1.78 18.39 3.15
CA SER A 108 -1.70 19.53 4.06
C SER A 108 -3.09 19.95 4.51
N ILE A 109 -3.22 20.28 5.79
CA ILE A 109 -4.48 20.71 6.41
C ILE A 109 -4.21 21.96 7.22
N ASP A 110 -4.94 23.03 6.91
CA ASP A 110 -5.01 24.28 7.65
C ASP A 110 -6.24 24.24 8.56
N TYR A 111 -6.02 23.93 9.83
CA TYR A 111 -7.08 23.81 10.83
C TYR A 111 -7.74 25.14 11.20
N THR A 112 -7.18 26.27 10.73
CA THR A 112 -7.81 27.59 10.87
C THR A 112 -8.89 27.84 9.81
N LYS A 113 -8.87 27.08 8.70
CA LYS A 113 -9.78 27.25 7.55
C LYS A 113 -10.69 26.05 7.30
N VAL A 114 -10.24 24.85 7.66
CA VAL A 114 -10.93 23.61 7.33
C VAL A 114 -12.17 23.39 8.18
N ASN A 115 -13.22 22.82 7.58
CA ASN A 115 -14.36 22.32 8.33
C ASN A 115 -14.02 20.96 8.95
N LEU A 116 -13.85 20.92 10.28
CA LEU A 116 -13.48 19.70 11.01
C LEU A 116 -14.44 18.52 10.79
N GLN A 117 -15.74 18.78 10.57
CA GLN A 117 -16.71 17.72 10.30
C GLN A 117 -16.47 17.03 8.95
N LYS A 118 -15.97 17.77 7.96
CA LYS A 118 -15.67 17.21 6.62
C LYS A 118 -14.42 16.33 6.61
N ILE A 119 -13.49 16.55 7.55
CA ILE A 119 -12.21 15.81 7.58
C ILE A 119 -12.19 14.63 8.56
N LYS A 120 -13.13 14.59 9.53
CA LYS A 120 -13.24 13.51 10.53
C LYS A 120 -13.36 12.12 9.89
N SER A 121 -14.07 12.01 8.76
CA SER A 121 -14.36 10.74 8.08
C SER A 121 -13.39 10.40 6.95
N LEU A 122 -12.35 11.22 6.73
CA LEU A 122 -11.44 10.98 5.61
C LEU A 122 -10.57 9.73 5.86
N PRO A 123 -10.35 8.89 4.85
CA PRO A 123 -9.62 7.63 5.03
C PRO A 123 -8.18 7.85 5.47
N GLY A 124 -7.77 7.28 6.60
CA GLY A 124 -6.39 7.41 7.10
C GLY A 124 -6.13 8.65 7.95
N MET A 125 -7.17 9.44 8.27
CA MET A 125 -7.05 10.55 9.22
C MET A 125 -7.01 10.06 10.67
N TYR A 126 -5.99 10.50 11.41
CA TYR A 126 -5.89 10.34 12.86
C TYR A 126 -6.54 11.54 13.56
N TYR A 127 -7.87 11.56 13.60
CA TYR A 127 -8.64 12.69 14.13
C TYR A 127 -8.77 12.63 15.66
N SER A 128 -8.29 13.67 16.35
CA SER A 128 -8.31 13.80 17.81
C SER A 128 -9.25 14.91 18.32
N GLY A 129 -10.00 15.56 17.42
CA GLY A 129 -10.81 16.73 17.75
C GLY A 129 -11.97 16.42 18.70
N SER A 130 -12.23 17.35 19.63
CA SER A 130 -13.31 17.25 20.63
C SER A 130 -14.48 18.21 20.34
N LYS A 131 -15.45 18.29 21.26
CA LYS A 131 -16.62 19.20 21.21
C LYS A 131 -16.24 20.68 21.01
N ASN A 132 -15.00 21.08 21.35
CA ASN A 132 -14.55 22.48 21.30
C ASN A 132 -14.08 22.95 19.90
N LYS A 133 -14.36 22.17 18.83
CA LYS A 133 -14.02 22.50 17.43
C LYS A 133 -12.54 22.84 17.19
N GLN A 134 -11.63 22.25 17.96
CA GLN A 134 -10.18 22.44 17.83
C GLN A 134 -9.44 21.10 17.90
N ILE A 135 -8.26 21.06 17.30
CA ILE A 135 -7.35 19.92 17.35
C ILE A 135 -6.29 20.19 18.42
N SER A 136 -6.24 19.32 19.43
CA SER A 136 -5.25 19.35 20.51
C SER A 136 -4.01 18.57 20.10
N LEU A 137 -2.82 19.14 20.33
CA LEU A 137 -1.56 18.49 20.02
C LEU A 137 -1.39 17.28 20.94
N GLU A 138 -1.55 17.44 22.25
CA GLU A 138 -1.41 16.37 23.24
C GLU A 138 -2.30 15.16 22.92
N LYS A 139 -3.58 15.40 22.60
CA LYS A 139 -4.50 14.31 22.21
C LYS A 139 -4.10 13.66 20.90
N SER A 140 -3.56 14.44 19.96
CA SER A 140 -3.05 13.92 18.69
C SER A 140 -1.82 13.05 18.92
N GLU A 141 -0.90 13.46 19.79
CA GLU A 141 0.29 12.69 20.13
C GLU A 141 -0.08 11.35 20.78
N ALA A 142 -1.01 11.35 21.74
CA ALA A 142 -1.51 10.13 22.35
C ALA A 142 -2.17 9.17 21.32
N LEU A 143 -2.93 9.72 20.36
CA LEU A 143 -3.53 8.92 19.27
C LEU A 143 -2.46 8.35 18.33
N LEU A 144 -1.44 9.14 17.97
CA LEU A 144 -0.35 8.69 17.12
C LEU A 144 0.49 7.59 17.77
N GLN A 145 0.79 7.71 19.07
CA GLN A 145 1.48 6.67 19.84
C GLN A 145 0.70 5.35 19.85
N LYS A 146 -0.62 5.40 20.09
CA LYS A 146 -1.50 4.22 19.99
C LYS A 146 -1.47 3.58 18.60
N ASN A 147 -1.23 4.38 17.56
CA ASN A 147 -1.11 3.94 16.18
C ASN A 147 0.33 3.64 15.74
N LYS A 148 1.25 3.43 16.69
CA LYS A 148 2.65 3.01 16.49
C LYS A 148 3.50 4.03 15.73
N PHE A 149 3.15 5.31 15.80
CA PHE A 149 4.05 6.37 15.38
C PHE A 149 5.09 6.64 16.45
N VAL A 150 6.30 6.99 16.00
CA VAL A 150 7.41 7.40 16.85
C VAL A 150 7.71 8.86 16.56
N LYS A 151 7.96 9.66 17.60
CA LYS A 151 8.40 11.05 17.46
C LYS A 151 9.78 11.07 16.80
N VAL A 152 9.98 11.97 15.83
CA VAL A 152 11.24 12.14 15.11
C VAL A 152 11.82 13.50 15.40
N GLU A 153 13.08 13.50 15.84
CA GLU A 153 13.86 14.71 16.09
C GLU A 153 14.84 14.96 14.93
N ASN A 154 15.13 16.24 14.67
CA ASN A 154 16.10 16.68 13.66
C ASN A 154 15.88 16.09 12.26
N LYS A 155 14.63 15.74 11.90
CA LYS A 155 14.27 15.13 10.61
C LYS A 155 15.03 13.81 10.32
N ASN A 156 15.46 13.10 11.35
CA ASN A 156 16.15 11.81 11.24
C ASN A 156 15.16 10.65 11.00
N TYR A 157 14.63 10.59 9.78
CA TYR A 157 13.66 9.57 9.38
C TYR A 157 14.31 8.22 9.05
N LYS A 158 13.62 7.13 9.37
CA LYS A 158 13.81 5.87 8.67
C LYS A 158 13.43 6.08 7.20
N LYS A 159 14.17 5.47 6.26
CA LYS A 159 13.92 5.63 4.82
C LYS A 159 13.99 4.26 4.15
N PHE A 160 13.18 4.08 3.11
CA PHE A 160 13.37 2.94 2.22
C PHE A 160 14.74 3.02 1.55
N THR A 161 15.42 1.89 1.44
CA THR A 161 16.64 1.78 0.66
C THR A 161 16.33 1.95 -0.83
N LYS A 162 17.36 2.27 -1.63
CA LYS A 162 17.23 2.31 -3.09
C LYS A 162 16.68 0.99 -3.63
N LYS A 163 17.19 -0.15 -3.12
CA LYS A 163 16.72 -1.49 -3.47
C LYS A 163 15.22 -1.65 -3.25
N GLN A 164 14.69 -1.23 -2.10
CA GLN A 164 13.25 -1.32 -1.80
C GLN A 164 12.40 -0.44 -2.71
N LEU A 165 12.86 0.77 -3.06
CA LEU A 165 12.15 1.67 -3.98
C LEU A 165 12.19 1.21 -5.44
N THR A 166 13.20 0.42 -5.82
CA THR A 166 13.39 -0.11 -7.18
C THR A 166 12.98 -1.58 -7.32
N GLN A 167 12.58 -2.25 -6.24
CA GLN A 167 12.21 -3.65 -6.27
C GLN A 167 10.91 -3.82 -7.05
N LYS A 168 10.99 -4.55 -8.17
CA LYS A 168 9.83 -4.97 -8.95
C LYS A 168 8.98 -5.90 -8.06
N PRO A 169 7.68 -5.64 -7.89
CA PRO A 169 6.80 -6.60 -7.22
C PRO A 169 6.68 -7.87 -8.08
N PHE A 170 6.61 -9.03 -7.42
CA PHE A 170 6.38 -10.32 -8.10
C PHE A 170 5.13 -10.22 -8.98
N SER A 171 5.19 -10.66 -10.22
CA SER A 171 4.20 -10.44 -11.30
C SER A 171 3.70 -11.74 -11.91
N ILE A 172 2.68 -11.68 -12.77
CA ILE A 172 2.24 -12.87 -13.52
C ILE A 172 3.35 -13.46 -14.39
N THR A 173 4.28 -12.65 -14.89
CA THR A 173 5.44 -13.13 -15.67
C THR A 173 6.34 -14.01 -14.81
N ASP A 174 6.61 -13.58 -13.57
CA ASP A 174 7.46 -14.33 -12.63
C ASP A 174 6.73 -15.62 -12.16
N PHE A 175 5.40 -15.58 -12.04
CA PHE A 175 4.57 -16.78 -11.83
C PHE A 175 4.64 -17.76 -13.01
N ASN A 176 4.58 -17.26 -14.25
CA ASN A 176 4.62 -18.07 -15.46
C ASN A 176 5.99 -18.71 -15.69
N SER A 177 7.09 -18.13 -15.19
CA SER A 177 8.42 -18.74 -15.26
C SER A 177 8.60 -19.97 -14.35
N ILE A 178 7.69 -20.19 -13.39
CA ILE A 178 7.67 -21.40 -12.57
C ILE A 178 7.18 -22.57 -13.44
N LYS A 179 8.10 -23.50 -13.75
CA LYS A 179 7.82 -24.69 -14.56
C LYS A 179 7.24 -25.79 -13.69
N LEU A 180 6.07 -26.31 -14.09
CA LEU A 180 5.44 -27.43 -13.41
C LEU A 180 5.97 -28.76 -13.93
N ALA A 181 6.20 -29.70 -13.03
CA ALA A 181 6.45 -31.11 -13.35
C ALA A 181 5.13 -31.88 -13.38
N GLY A 182 5.02 -32.87 -14.27
CA GLY A 182 3.90 -33.81 -14.31
C GLY A 182 4.05 -34.97 -13.31
N SER A 183 5.26 -35.23 -12.81
CA SER A 183 5.57 -36.24 -11.79
C SER A 183 6.85 -35.88 -11.02
N SER A 184 7.14 -36.61 -9.94
CA SER A 184 8.37 -36.47 -9.16
C SER A 184 9.65 -36.83 -9.93
N LEU A 185 9.53 -37.63 -11.00
CA LEU A 185 10.64 -38.08 -11.85
C LEU A 185 11.05 -37.06 -12.91
N GLU A 186 10.19 -36.09 -13.23
CA GLU A 186 10.45 -35.09 -14.28
C GLU A 186 11.41 -33.99 -13.77
N THR A 187 12.65 -34.03 -14.22
CA THR A 187 13.71 -33.15 -13.72
C THR A 187 13.67 -31.71 -14.26
N ALA A 188 12.82 -31.42 -15.23
CA ALA A 188 12.69 -30.10 -15.84
C ALA A 188 11.85 -29.10 -15.02
N GLY A 189 11.08 -29.57 -14.03
CA GLY A 189 10.23 -28.72 -13.18
C GLY A 189 11.00 -27.90 -12.16
N THR A 190 10.52 -26.70 -11.85
CA THR A 190 11.09 -25.84 -10.81
C THR A 190 11.01 -26.52 -9.43
N THR A 191 12.06 -26.37 -8.62
CA THR A 191 12.12 -26.88 -7.25
C THR A 191 11.80 -25.78 -6.23
N VAL A 192 11.39 -26.19 -5.03
CA VAL A 192 11.17 -25.25 -3.92
C VAL A 192 12.47 -24.57 -3.49
N ALA A 193 13.61 -25.25 -3.59
CA ALA A 193 14.92 -24.66 -3.30
C ALA A 193 15.24 -23.50 -4.25
N ALA A 194 14.95 -23.64 -5.55
CA ALA A 194 15.11 -22.57 -6.53
C ALA A 194 14.23 -21.34 -6.18
N LEU A 195 12.95 -21.56 -5.85
CA LEU A 195 12.07 -20.48 -5.40
C LEU A 195 12.54 -19.83 -4.11
N THR A 196 13.05 -20.62 -3.15
CA THR A 196 13.55 -20.11 -1.88
C THR A 196 14.77 -19.21 -2.07
N LYS A 197 15.62 -19.50 -3.05
CA LYS A 197 16.76 -18.64 -3.41
C LYS A 197 16.31 -17.29 -3.96
N GLU A 198 15.20 -17.26 -4.69
CA GLU A 198 14.66 -16.04 -5.30
C GLU A 198 13.79 -15.22 -4.33
N LEU A 199 12.87 -15.87 -3.64
CA LEU A 199 11.81 -15.25 -2.83
C LEU A 199 12.14 -15.21 -1.33
N GLY A 200 13.21 -15.89 -0.91
CA GLY A 200 13.50 -16.14 0.49
C GLY A 200 12.69 -17.30 1.06
N ARG A 201 12.81 -17.50 2.38
CA ARG A 201 12.12 -18.57 3.10
C ARG A 201 10.58 -18.42 2.98
N PRO A 202 9.83 -19.50 2.74
CA PRO A 202 8.36 -19.44 2.77
C PRO A 202 7.84 -19.03 4.15
N ASP A 203 6.77 -18.24 4.16
CA ASP A 203 6.06 -17.81 5.37
C ASP A 203 5.35 -18.98 6.08
N SER A 204 4.96 -20.00 5.32
CA SER A 204 4.34 -21.22 5.85
C SER A 204 4.65 -22.40 4.94
N SER A 205 4.87 -23.57 5.55
CA SER A 205 4.94 -24.84 4.85
C SER A 205 4.19 -25.93 5.62
N GLN A 206 3.63 -26.87 4.88
CA GLN A 206 2.99 -28.06 5.42
C GLN A 206 3.43 -29.26 4.59
N LYS A 207 3.84 -30.34 5.24
CA LYS A 207 4.26 -31.58 4.59
C LYS A 207 3.34 -32.72 5.00
N THR A 208 3.02 -33.58 4.07
CA THR A 208 2.23 -34.80 4.27
C THR A 208 2.92 -35.93 3.52
N LYS A 209 3.07 -37.09 4.18
CA LYS A 209 3.61 -38.29 3.56
C LYS A 209 2.47 -39.29 3.41
N THR A 210 2.14 -39.65 2.18
CA THR A 210 1.13 -40.66 1.88
C THR A 210 1.74 -41.66 0.91
N THR A 211 1.73 -42.96 1.26
CA THR A 211 2.17 -44.06 0.39
C THR A 211 3.52 -43.84 -0.30
N GLY A 212 4.55 -43.48 0.48
CA GLY A 212 5.94 -43.38 0.01
C GLY A 212 6.33 -42.06 -0.68
N GLU A 213 5.36 -41.24 -1.13
CA GLU A 213 5.64 -39.99 -1.84
C GLU A 213 5.38 -38.77 -0.92
N GLU A 214 6.40 -37.92 -0.74
CA GLU A 214 6.25 -36.69 0.05
C GLU A 214 5.48 -35.64 -0.76
N ARG A 215 4.41 -35.09 -0.18
CA ARG A 215 3.69 -33.93 -0.73
C ARG A 215 3.84 -32.76 0.23
N ALA A 216 4.03 -31.57 -0.32
CA ALA A 216 4.16 -30.39 0.49
C ALA A 216 3.45 -29.19 -0.12
N ARG A 217 3.01 -28.28 0.74
CA ARG A 217 2.50 -26.95 0.38
C ARG A 217 3.45 -25.91 0.95
N TYR A 218 3.77 -24.91 0.15
CA TYR A 218 4.56 -23.74 0.56
C TYR A 218 3.83 -22.46 0.19
N LEU A 219 3.91 -21.45 1.07
CA LEU A 219 3.23 -20.17 0.91
C LEU A 219 4.22 -19.03 1.14
N TRP A 220 4.25 -18.08 0.20
CA TRP A 220 4.93 -16.79 0.34
C TRP A 220 3.91 -15.66 0.23
N TYR A 221 3.88 -14.77 1.22
CA TYR A 221 3.16 -13.51 1.13
C TYR A 221 3.97 -12.51 0.29
N LEU A 222 3.37 -12.06 -0.78
CA LEU A 222 3.94 -11.07 -1.70
C LEU A 222 3.67 -9.62 -1.25
N SER A 223 2.97 -9.48 -0.11
CA SER A 223 2.56 -8.22 0.48
C SER A 223 2.62 -8.32 2.00
N PRO A 224 3.09 -7.27 2.69
CA PRO A 224 3.07 -7.22 4.15
C PRO A 224 1.68 -7.34 4.77
N LEU A 225 0.64 -6.88 4.05
CA LEU A 225 -0.77 -7.01 4.45
C LEU A 225 -1.36 -8.39 4.20
N LYS A 226 -0.56 -9.35 3.73
CA LYS A 226 -0.96 -10.75 3.46
C LYS A 226 -2.13 -10.86 2.47
N ASN A 227 -2.33 -9.83 1.66
CA ASN A 227 -3.43 -9.72 0.70
C ASN A 227 -3.02 -10.15 -0.71
N ALA A 228 -1.73 -10.46 -0.92
CA ALA A 228 -1.18 -11.10 -2.10
C ALA A 228 -0.25 -12.24 -1.69
N TYR A 229 -0.34 -13.39 -2.35
CA TYR A 229 0.49 -14.56 -2.06
C TYR A 229 0.74 -15.45 -3.28
N LEU A 230 1.87 -16.17 -3.23
CA LEU A 230 2.18 -17.33 -4.05
C LEU A 230 2.06 -18.58 -3.17
N ALA A 231 1.27 -19.55 -3.59
CA ALA A 231 1.27 -20.88 -3.02
C ALA A 231 1.72 -21.90 -4.07
N VAL A 232 2.55 -22.85 -3.67
CA VAL A 232 2.96 -23.97 -4.53
C VAL A 232 2.76 -25.28 -3.81
N TYR A 233 2.46 -26.32 -4.58
CA TYR A 233 2.33 -27.69 -4.09
C TYR A 233 3.33 -28.57 -4.81
N THR A 234 3.94 -29.48 -4.07
CA THR A 234 4.96 -30.37 -4.59
C THR A 234 4.61 -31.83 -4.45
N THR A 235 5.26 -32.62 -5.29
CA THR A 235 5.40 -34.05 -5.16
C THR A 235 6.90 -34.37 -5.23
N GLY A 236 7.44 -34.92 -4.14
CA GLY A 236 8.87 -34.80 -3.84
C GLY A 236 9.27 -33.31 -3.76
N GLU A 237 10.38 -32.97 -4.43
CA GLU A 237 10.90 -31.59 -4.47
C GLU A 237 10.33 -30.74 -5.63
N ARG A 238 9.53 -31.36 -6.52
CA ARG A 238 9.08 -30.75 -7.78
C ARG A 238 7.73 -30.10 -7.62
N ILE A 239 7.59 -28.90 -8.15
CA ILE A 239 6.32 -28.17 -8.13
C ILE A 239 5.39 -28.76 -9.18
N THR A 240 4.22 -29.22 -8.75
CA THR A 240 3.17 -29.78 -9.61
C THR A 240 1.97 -28.86 -9.72
N THR A 241 1.76 -28.00 -8.71
CA THR A 241 0.70 -26.99 -8.69
C THR A 241 1.26 -25.65 -8.23
N LYS A 242 0.77 -24.56 -8.81
CA LYS A 242 1.06 -23.19 -8.37
C LYS A 242 -0.22 -22.35 -8.38
N MET A 243 -0.29 -21.42 -7.45
CA MET A 243 -1.39 -20.49 -7.30
C MET A 243 -0.86 -19.11 -6.93
N LEU A 244 -1.21 -18.12 -7.74
CA LEU A 244 -1.03 -16.71 -7.45
C LEU A 244 -2.40 -16.14 -7.09
N SER A 245 -2.47 -15.40 -5.99
CA SER A 245 -3.71 -14.72 -5.57
C SER A 245 -3.41 -13.33 -5.05
N ARG A 246 -4.28 -12.39 -5.41
CA ARG A 246 -4.19 -10.99 -5.00
C ARG A 246 -5.57 -10.48 -4.64
N ALA A 247 -5.62 -9.69 -3.58
CA ALA A 247 -6.87 -9.10 -3.13
C ALA A 247 -7.40 -8.13 -4.17
N ILE A 248 -6.50 -7.39 -4.85
CA ILE A 248 -6.84 -6.32 -5.79
C ILE A 248 -5.71 -6.17 -6.82
N THR A 249 -5.43 -7.18 -7.66
CA THR A 249 -4.95 -6.77 -8.98
C THR A 249 -6.12 -6.06 -9.59
N ALA A 250 -5.88 -4.84 -10.06
CA ALA A 250 -5.72 -4.84 -11.49
C ALA A 250 -7.02 -5.06 -12.29
N GLY A 251 -8.21 -5.20 -11.69
CA GLY A 251 -9.47 -5.56 -12.36
C GLY A 251 -9.64 -4.81 -13.66
N THR A 252 -9.34 -5.47 -14.76
CA THR A 252 -9.51 -4.87 -16.08
C THR A 252 -11.00 -4.64 -16.21
N GLN A 253 -11.41 -3.46 -16.68
CA GLN A 253 -12.79 -3.30 -17.11
C GLN A 253 -12.88 -4.15 -18.37
N ILE A 254 -13.29 -5.40 -18.18
CA ILE A 254 -13.49 -6.34 -19.27
C ILE A 254 -14.86 -5.98 -19.81
N SER A 255 -14.89 -5.29 -20.94
CA SER A 255 -16.14 -5.07 -21.66
C SER A 255 -16.73 -6.41 -22.10
N SER A 256 -18.05 -6.47 -22.27
CA SER A 256 -18.72 -7.63 -22.88
C SER A 256 -18.06 -7.99 -24.21
N THR A 257 -17.77 -7.00 -25.06
CA THR A 257 -17.07 -7.20 -26.33
C THR A 257 -15.70 -7.87 -26.17
N GLN A 258 -14.89 -7.45 -25.20
CA GLN A 258 -13.60 -8.11 -24.91
C GLN A 258 -13.79 -9.52 -24.40
N PHE A 259 -14.77 -9.75 -23.52
CA PHE A 259 -15.07 -11.10 -23.02
C PHE A 259 -15.52 -12.01 -24.17
N ASP A 260 -16.43 -11.55 -25.02
CA ASP A 260 -17.01 -12.29 -26.14
C ASP A 260 -15.96 -12.65 -27.20
N ALA A 261 -15.03 -11.72 -27.49
CA ALA A 261 -13.92 -11.93 -28.43
C ALA A 261 -12.95 -13.06 -28.02
N LEU A 262 -12.88 -13.41 -26.73
CA LEU A 262 -12.05 -14.50 -26.23
C LEU A 262 -12.73 -15.85 -26.48
N GLN A 263 -12.53 -16.41 -27.68
CA GLN A 263 -13.10 -17.69 -28.07
C GLN A 263 -12.24 -18.89 -27.64
N THR A 264 -12.85 -20.08 -27.61
CA THR A 264 -12.14 -21.34 -27.35
C THR A 264 -10.95 -21.51 -28.30
N GLY A 265 -9.88 -22.14 -27.81
CA GLY A 265 -8.61 -22.30 -28.54
C GLY A 265 -7.64 -21.12 -28.43
N ILE A 266 -8.06 -19.95 -27.94
CA ILE A 266 -7.13 -18.85 -27.66
C ILE A 266 -6.09 -19.27 -26.60
N SER A 267 -4.85 -18.81 -26.73
CA SER A 267 -3.79 -19.20 -25.80
C SER A 267 -3.92 -18.49 -24.45
N TYR A 268 -3.46 -19.15 -23.39
CA TYR A 268 -3.32 -18.59 -22.05
C TYR A 268 -2.55 -17.26 -22.05
N ALA A 269 -1.45 -17.19 -22.83
CA ALA A 269 -0.63 -15.99 -22.93
C ALA A 269 -1.38 -14.83 -23.60
N ASP A 270 -2.19 -15.11 -24.62
CA ASP A 270 -2.97 -14.08 -25.32
C ASP A 270 -4.09 -13.50 -24.45
N VAL A 271 -4.72 -14.32 -23.60
CA VAL A 271 -5.68 -13.82 -22.60
C VAL A 271 -5.01 -12.84 -21.64
N ILE A 272 -3.81 -13.17 -21.13
CA ILE A 272 -3.05 -12.27 -20.26
C ILE A 272 -2.60 -11.01 -21.02
N LYS A 273 -2.20 -11.14 -22.29
CA LYS A 273 -1.80 -10.00 -23.12
C LYS A 273 -2.97 -9.04 -23.34
N MET A 274 -4.17 -9.56 -23.58
CA MET A 274 -5.37 -8.77 -23.83
C MET A 274 -5.95 -8.16 -22.55
N LEU A 275 -6.02 -8.94 -21.47
CA LEU A 275 -6.70 -8.55 -20.24
C LEU A 275 -5.77 -8.07 -19.13
N GLY A 276 -4.44 -8.20 -19.29
CA GLY A 276 -3.45 -7.89 -18.27
C GLY A 276 -3.37 -8.93 -17.15
N GLU A 277 -2.78 -8.54 -16.02
CA GLU A 277 -2.56 -9.44 -14.88
C GLU A 277 -3.88 -9.86 -14.21
N PRO A 278 -4.12 -11.17 -14.01
CA PRO A 278 -5.31 -11.68 -13.36
C PRO A 278 -5.34 -11.37 -11.86
N ARG A 279 -6.51 -11.52 -11.25
CA ARG A 279 -6.69 -11.56 -9.79
C ARG A 279 -6.12 -12.82 -9.19
N ARG A 280 -6.44 -13.95 -9.82
CA ARG A 280 -5.91 -15.26 -9.45
C ARG A 280 -5.45 -15.99 -10.70
N ALA A 281 -4.33 -16.66 -10.58
CA ALA A 281 -3.87 -17.64 -11.55
C ALA A 281 -3.65 -18.95 -10.80
N TYR A 282 -4.20 -20.02 -11.31
CA TYR A 282 -4.01 -21.36 -10.81
C TYR A 282 -3.51 -22.22 -11.97
N GLU A 283 -2.48 -23.03 -11.73
CA GLU A 283 -2.01 -24.01 -12.70
C GLU A 283 -1.67 -25.31 -11.98
N LEU A 284 -2.10 -26.41 -12.57
CA LEU A 284 -1.80 -27.78 -12.17
C LEU A 284 -1.29 -28.52 -13.39
N ARG A 285 -0.26 -29.34 -13.23
CA ARG A 285 0.15 -30.32 -14.23
C ARG A 285 0.09 -31.70 -13.64
N SER A 286 -0.52 -32.62 -14.37
CA SER A 286 -0.56 -34.05 -14.07
C SER A 286 -0.13 -34.78 -15.32
N SER A 287 0.97 -35.53 -15.22
CA SER A 287 1.56 -36.26 -16.35
C SER A 287 1.81 -35.32 -17.54
N SER A 288 1.17 -35.58 -18.69
CA SER A 288 1.29 -34.78 -19.91
C SER A 288 0.29 -33.61 -20.00
N THR A 289 -0.72 -33.57 -19.13
CA THR A 289 -1.81 -32.59 -19.23
C THR A 289 -1.64 -31.47 -18.21
N SER A 290 -1.81 -30.22 -18.67
CA SER A 290 -1.91 -29.06 -17.78
C SER A 290 -3.31 -28.49 -17.76
N TYR A 291 -3.73 -28.04 -16.58
CA TYR A 291 -4.97 -27.34 -16.35
C TYR A 291 -4.68 -26.00 -15.72
N SER A 292 -5.32 -24.95 -16.21
CA SER A 292 -5.11 -23.59 -15.69
C SER A 292 -6.42 -22.85 -15.56
N VAL A 293 -6.48 -21.96 -14.58
CA VAL A 293 -7.60 -21.03 -14.39
C VAL A 293 -7.07 -19.63 -14.19
N LEU A 294 -7.57 -18.70 -15.01
CA LEU A 294 -7.38 -17.27 -14.79
C LEU A 294 -8.69 -16.67 -14.29
N THR A 295 -8.65 -16.03 -13.13
CA THR A 295 -9.78 -15.28 -12.58
C THR A 295 -9.47 -13.79 -12.62
N TYR A 296 -10.34 -13.05 -13.29
CA TYR A 296 -10.39 -11.59 -13.29
C TYR A 296 -11.59 -11.15 -12.47
N GLN A 297 -11.47 -10.01 -11.80
CA GLN A 297 -12.59 -9.37 -11.10
C GLN A 297 -12.90 -8.06 -11.81
N ASP A 298 -14.19 -7.79 -12.01
CA ASP A 298 -14.61 -6.54 -12.63
C ASP A 298 -14.19 -5.33 -11.78
N LYS A 299 -13.90 -4.21 -12.44
CA LYS A 299 -13.52 -2.97 -11.76
C LYS A 299 -14.71 -2.27 -11.10
N SER A 300 -15.90 -2.44 -11.66
CA SER A 300 -17.13 -1.73 -11.26
C SER A 300 -17.83 -2.37 -10.07
N THR A 301 -17.62 -3.66 -9.83
CA THR A 301 -18.27 -4.40 -8.73
C THR A 301 -17.32 -5.41 -8.10
N THR A 302 -17.53 -5.71 -6.81
CA THR A 302 -16.77 -6.75 -6.11
C THR A 302 -17.35 -8.15 -6.34
N THR A 303 -18.53 -8.25 -6.93
CA THR A 303 -19.27 -9.51 -7.12
C THR A 303 -19.04 -10.13 -8.50
N LYS A 304 -18.82 -9.30 -9.53
CA LYS A 304 -18.63 -9.77 -10.91
C LYS A 304 -17.21 -10.29 -11.14
N SER A 305 -17.10 -11.49 -11.69
CA SER A 305 -15.85 -12.16 -11.99
C SER A 305 -15.89 -12.85 -13.34
N TYR A 306 -14.73 -12.93 -13.99
CA TYR A 306 -14.55 -13.62 -15.26
C TYR A 306 -13.52 -14.72 -15.04
N ASN A 307 -13.90 -15.95 -15.32
CA ASN A 307 -13.08 -17.14 -15.15
C ASN A 307 -12.81 -17.74 -16.53
N PHE A 308 -11.54 -18.00 -16.81
CA PHE A 308 -11.08 -18.61 -18.05
C PHE A 308 -10.39 -19.92 -17.71
N TYR A 309 -10.89 -21.02 -18.27
CA TYR A 309 -10.42 -22.37 -18.00
C TYR A 309 -9.62 -22.86 -19.20
N PHE A 310 -8.43 -23.37 -18.93
CA PHE A 310 -7.50 -23.81 -19.96
C PHE A 310 -7.14 -25.28 -19.77
N SER A 311 -6.97 -25.99 -20.88
CA SER A 311 -6.29 -27.27 -20.93
C SER A 311 -5.12 -27.15 -21.90
N ASN A 312 -3.94 -27.60 -21.50
CA ASN A 312 -2.72 -27.53 -22.32
C ASN A 312 -2.44 -26.12 -22.89
N GLY A 313 -2.70 -25.10 -22.08
CA GLY A 313 -2.49 -23.69 -22.45
C GLY A 313 -3.52 -23.11 -23.43
N LYS A 314 -4.58 -23.85 -23.76
CA LYS A 314 -5.65 -23.43 -24.69
C LYS A 314 -6.96 -23.27 -23.95
N LEU A 315 -7.68 -22.18 -24.22
CA LEU A 315 -8.97 -21.90 -23.59
C LEU A 315 -9.99 -22.97 -23.99
N ILE A 316 -10.59 -23.63 -23.02
CA ILE A 316 -11.63 -24.65 -23.24
C ILE A 316 -13.01 -24.16 -22.83
N SER A 317 -13.10 -23.25 -21.86
CA SER A 317 -14.35 -22.61 -21.47
C SER A 317 -14.09 -21.29 -20.75
N LYS A 318 -15.11 -20.44 -20.72
CA LYS A 318 -15.11 -19.17 -19.97
C LYS A 318 -16.45 -19.01 -19.26
N ARG A 319 -16.43 -18.34 -18.11
CA ARG A 319 -17.61 -18.06 -17.30
C ARG A 319 -17.57 -16.64 -16.75
N GLU A 320 -18.69 -15.96 -16.84
CA GLU A 320 -18.99 -14.72 -16.14
C GLU A 320 -19.94 -15.03 -14.96
N SER A 321 -19.74 -14.34 -13.83
CA SER A 321 -20.61 -14.42 -12.64
C SER A 321 -21.41 -13.14 -12.44
#